data_AF-A0A9Q1MQ86-F1
#
_entry.id   AF-A0A9Q1MQ86-F1
#
_cell.length_a   1.000
_cell.length_b   1.000
_cell.length_c   1.000
_cell.angle_alpha   90.00
_cell.angle_beta   90.00
_cell.angle_gamma   90.00
#
_symmetry.space_group_name_H-M   'P 1'
#
loop_
_entity.id
_entity.type
_entity.pdbx_description
1 polymer ?
#
loop_
_entity_poly.entity_id
_entity_poly.type
_entity_poly.pdbx_seq_one_letter_code
_entity_poly.pdbx_strand_id
1 'polypeptide(L)'
;MNSYSCLDDIGVERVFEEIKQENAKECDWTTYSNLAVAYVKSGHNEKAVLALKKLEEEMGPRNRGAYHYLISLHSRMSNLGEVYRIWNSLKHFLETTNTSYLVMLQSLSKLNDIDGLKKCYEEWKSNCSTYDMRLANNVIVHGSKCLSLEYFVEERDVGGAEEFYKFLKLNCLNSDVYSSLLRTYVAANKTADDMILRIKEDELK
;
A
#
# COMPACT_ATOMS: atom_id res chain seq x y z
N MET A 1 -16.37 30.83 -7.72
CA MET A 1 -15.21 29.94 -7.90
C MET A 1 -15.61 28.51 -8.36
N ASN A 2 -16.70 28.32 -9.11
CA ASN A 2 -17.22 26.98 -9.48
C ASN A 2 -17.16 26.65 -10.99
N SER A 3 -16.58 27.51 -11.84
CA SER A 3 -16.59 27.29 -13.29
C SER A 3 -15.56 26.25 -13.76
N TYR A 4 -14.44 26.13 -13.05
CA TYR A 4 -13.35 25.22 -13.45
C TYR A 4 -13.65 23.74 -13.15
N SER A 5 -14.39 23.42 -12.09
CA SER A 5 -14.76 22.02 -11.79
C SER A 5 -15.83 21.48 -12.74
N CYS A 6 -16.81 22.31 -13.13
CA CYS A 6 -17.84 21.91 -14.09
C CYS A 6 -17.28 21.67 -15.51
N LEU A 7 -16.25 22.42 -15.92
CA LEU A 7 -15.63 22.25 -17.24
C LEU A 7 -14.88 20.91 -17.37
N ASP A 8 -14.27 20.43 -16.28
CA ASP A 8 -13.58 19.13 -16.25
C ASP A 8 -14.59 17.96 -16.26
N ASP A 9 -15.71 18.10 -15.54
CA ASP A 9 -16.80 17.10 -15.49
C ASP A 9 -17.46 16.89 -16.87
N ILE A 10 -17.75 17.98 -17.59
CA ILE A 10 -18.31 17.94 -18.96
C ILE A 10 -17.31 17.28 -19.92
N GLY A 11 -16.02 17.53 -19.74
CA GLY A 11 -14.96 16.96 -20.59
C GLY A 11 -14.89 15.43 -20.46
N VAL A 12 -14.87 14.92 -19.23
CA VAL A 12 -14.79 13.48 -18.94
C VAL A 12 -16.05 12.75 -19.39
N GLU A 13 -17.24 13.30 -19.12
CA GLU A 13 -18.50 12.70 -19.54
C GLU A 13 -18.65 12.64 -21.07
N ARG A 14 -18.27 13.71 -21.77
CA ARG A 14 -18.32 13.75 -23.23
C ARG A 14 -17.39 12.69 -23.84
N VAL A 15 -16.15 12.58 -23.36
CA VAL A 15 -15.19 11.57 -23.86
C VAL A 15 -15.72 10.16 -23.61
N PHE A 16 -16.36 9.93 -22.45
CA PHE A 16 -16.95 8.63 -22.16
C PHE A 16 -18.15 8.29 -23.04
N GLU A 17 -19.01 9.26 -23.34
CA GLU A 17 -20.12 9.06 -24.27
C GLU A 17 -19.66 8.86 -25.71
N GLU A 18 -18.59 9.53 -26.15
CA GLU A 18 -17.93 9.28 -27.43
C GLU A 18 -17.38 7.84 -27.51
N ILE A 19 -16.67 7.38 -26.46
CA ILE A 19 -16.17 5.99 -26.38
C ILE A 19 -17.32 4.97 -26.44
N LYS A 20 -18.45 5.24 -25.76
CA LYS A 20 -19.64 4.37 -25.86
C LYS A 20 -20.26 4.38 -27.25
N GLN A 21 -20.38 5.53 -27.90
CA GLN A 21 -21.03 5.61 -29.21
C GLN A 21 -20.20 4.94 -30.30
N GLU A 22 -18.87 5.09 -30.25
CA GLU A 22 -17.97 4.51 -31.25
C GLU A 22 -17.63 3.04 -30.96
N ASN A 23 -17.49 2.67 -29.68
CA ASN A 23 -16.92 1.39 -29.26
C ASN A 23 -17.69 0.74 -28.08
N ALA A 24 -19.03 0.81 -28.08
CA ALA A 24 -19.89 0.23 -27.04
C ALA A 24 -19.54 -1.23 -26.65
N LYS A 25 -19.02 -2.02 -27.59
CA LYS A 25 -18.66 -3.43 -27.40
C LYS A 25 -17.26 -3.67 -26.81
N GLU A 26 -16.41 -2.64 -26.68
CA GLU A 26 -15.02 -2.77 -26.22
C GLU A 26 -14.75 -2.10 -24.87
N CYS A 27 -15.77 -1.59 -24.18
CA CYS A 27 -15.61 -1.03 -22.84
C CYS A 27 -15.26 -2.15 -21.84
N ASP A 28 -13.97 -2.36 -21.61
CA ASP A 28 -13.44 -3.31 -20.65
C ASP A 28 -13.20 -2.67 -19.27
N TRP A 29 -12.74 -3.48 -18.32
CA TRP A 29 -12.42 -3.02 -16.97
C TRP A 29 -11.38 -1.87 -16.95
N THR A 30 -10.52 -1.73 -17.97
CA THR A 30 -9.53 -0.64 -18.06
C THR A 30 -10.18 0.68 -18.43
N THR A 31 -11.23 0.65 -19.26
CA THR A 31 -12.04 1.83 -19.60
C THR A 31 -12.68 2.42 -18.34
N TYR A 32 -13.35 1.57 -17.56
CA TYR A 32 -13.96 1.98 -16.30
C TYR A 32 -12.94 2.37 -15.23
N SER A 33 -11.75 1.76 -15.24
CA SER A 33 -10.62 2.17 -14.40
C SER A 33 -10.23 3.62 -14.68
N ASN A 34 -9.97 3.96 -15.94
CA ASN A 34 -9.57 5.31 -16.33
C ASN A 34 -10.62 6.35 -15.97
N LEU A 35 -11.90 6.02 -16.17
CA LEU A 35 -13.02 6.86 -15.78
C LEU A 35 -13.06 7.10 -14.26
N ALA A 36 -12.87 6.06 -13.45
CA ALA A 36 -12.81 6.19 -12.00
C ALA A 36 -11.66 7.10 -11.54
N VAL A 37 -10.48 6.99 -12.15
CA VAL A 37 -9.35 7.89 -11.83
C VAL A 37 -9.66 9.34 -12.20
N ALA A 38 -10.30 9.59 -13.34
CA ALA A 38 -10.71 10.93 -13.73
C ALA A 38 -11.67 11.53 -12.70
N TYR A 39 -12.70 10.79 -12.29
CA TYR A 39 -13.66 11.23 -11.28
C TYR A 39 -13.03 11.46 -9.89
N VAL A 40 -12.10 10.61 -9.45
CA VAL A 40 -11.37 10.85 -8.19
C VAL A 40 -10.54 12.13 -8.28
N LYS A 41 -9.92 12.42 -9.43
CA LYS A 41 -9.11 13.64 -9.61
C LYS A 41 -9.96 14.91 -9.62
N SER A 42 -11.16 14.86 -10.18
CA SER A 42 -12.11 15.98 -10.20
C SER A 42 -12.95 16.12 -8.92
N GLY A 43 -12.77 15.21 -7.95
CA GLY A 43 -13.47 15.25 -6.66
C GLY A 43 -14.87 14.64 -6.67
N HIS A 44 -15.28 14.02 -7.77
CA HIS A 44 -16.58 13.36 -7.94
C HIS A 44 -16.55 11.90 -7.42
N ASN A 45 -16.35 11.74 -6.11
CA ASN A 45 -16.19 10.41 -5.48
C ASN A 45 -17.38 9.46 -5.73
N GLU A 46 -18.60 9.96 -5.77
CA GLU A 46 -19.80 9.13 -6.04
C GLU A 46 -19.75 8.54 -7.46
N LYS A 47 -19.40 9.35 -8.46
CA LYS A 47 -19.24 8.90 -9.85
C LYS A 47 -18.07 7.92 -9.98
N ALA A 48 -16.99 8.14 -9.25
CA ALA A 48 -15.86 7.19 -9.19
C ALA A 48 -16.30 5.82 -8.66
N VAL A 49 -17.09 5.78 -7.58
CA VAL A 49 -17.62 4.52 -7.03
C VAL A 49 -18.53 3.81 -8.03
N LEU A 50 -19.38 4.53 -8.78
CA LEU A 50 -20.20 3.94 -9.83
C LEU A 50 -19.36 3.33 -10.96
N ALA A 51 -18.32 4.04 -11.40
CA ALA A 51 -17.38 3.52 -12.39
C ALA A 51 -16.65 2.25 -11.88
N LEU A 52 -16.27 2.20 -10.61
CA LEU A 52 -15.63 1.03 -10.02
C LEU A 52 -16.56 -0.19 -9.91
N LYS A 53 -17.86 0.02 -9.64
CA LYS A 53 -18.84 -1.06 -9.70
C LYS A 53 -18.95 -1.64 -11.11
N LYS A 54 -18.94 -0.79 -12.14
CA LYS A 54 -18.92 -1.24 -13.53
C LYS A 54 -17.64 -1.97 -13.90
N LEU A 55 -16.49 -1.53 -13.40
CA LEU A 55 -15.23 -2.27 -13.53
C LEU A 55 -15.36 -3.68 -12.93
N GLU A 56 -15.90 -3.81 -11.71
CA GLU A 56 -16.06 -5.10 -11.03
C GLU A 56 -17.02 -6.04 -11.78
N GLU A 57 -18.08 -5.51 -12.41
CA GLU A 57 -18.99 -6.27 -13.27
C GLU A 57 -18.28 -6.85 -14.51
N GLU A 58 -17.35 -6.10 -15.12
CA GLU A 58 -16.71 -6.48 -16.39
C GLU A 58 -15.40 -7.28 -16.25
N MET A 59 -14.69 -7.15 -15.12
CA MET A 59 -13.33 -7.69 -14.99
C MET A 59 -13.24 -9.22 -14.98
N GLY A 60 -14.32 -9.91 -14.61
CA GLY A 60 -14.32 -11.35 -14.39
C GLY A 60 -13.47 -11.81 -13.19
N PRO A 61 -13.67 -13.05 -12.69
CA PRO A 61 -13.10 -13.49 -11.42
C PRO A 61 -11.59 -13.75 -11.44
N ARG A 62 -10.98 -13.91 -12.62
CA ARG A 62 -9.56 -14.27 -12.76
C ARG A 62 -8.63 -13.09 -13.04
N ASN A 63 -9.16 -11.86 -13.03
CA ASN A 63 -8.38 -10.68 -13.37
C ASN A 63 -7.76 -10.05 -12.11
N ARG A 64 -6.54 -10.49 -11.79
CA ARG A 64 -5.77 -9.98 -10.65
C ARG A 64 -5.51 -8.47 -10.73
N GLY A 65 -5.20 -7.96 -11.92
CA GLY A 65 -4.89 -6.55 -12.14
C GLY A 65 -6.07 -5.65 -11.78
N ALA A 66 -7.28 -6.05 -12.17
CA ALA A 66 -8.51 -5.36 -11.83
C ALA A 66 -8.78 -5.34 -10.32
N TYR A 67 -8.57 -6.46 -9.60
CA TYR A 67 -8.65 -6.47 -8.14
C TYR A 67 -7.63 -5.53 -7.47
N HIS A 68 -6.37 -5.56 -7.93
CA HIS A 68 -5.33 -4.67 -7.41
C HIS A 68 -5.72 -3.20 -7.59
N TYR A 69 -6.31 -2.89 -8.75
CA TYR A 69 -6.78 -1.56 -9.06
C TYR A 69 -7.93 -1.12 -8.16
N LEU A 70 -8.94 -1.98 -7.99
CA LEU A 70 -10.09 -1.74 -7.10
C LEU A 70 -9.62 -1.45 -5.67
N ILE A 71 -8.74 -2.29 -5.11
CA ILE A 71 -8.18 -2.11 -3.75
C ILE A 71 -7.51 -0.73 -3.62
N SER A 72 -6.64 -0.37 -4.57
CA SER A 72 -5.91 0.89 -4.55
C SER A 72 -6.84 2.11 -4.65
N LEU A 73 -7.83 2.10 -5.53
CA LEU A 73 -8.77 3.22 -5.65
C LEU A 73 -9.72 3.33 -4.45
N HIS A 74 -10.24 2.22 -3.93
CA HIS A 74 -11.07 2.26 -2.72
C HIS A 74 -10.28 2.79 -1.51
N SER A 75 -8.99 2.45 -1.39
CA SER A 75 -8.10 3.05 -0.39
C SER A 75 -7.95 4.56 -0.55
N ARG A 76 -7.80 5.06 -1.79
CA ARG A 76 -7.74 6.51 -2.07
C ARG A 76 -9.00 7.26 -1.66
N MET A 77 -10.15 6.60 -1.72
CA MET A 77 -11.44 7.16 -1.33
C MET A 77 -11.76 6.94 0.16
N SER A 78 -10.83 6.41 0.96
CA SER A 78 -11.03 6.09 2.38
C SER A 78 -12.08 5.00 2.66
N ASN A 79 -12.34 4.12 1.69
CA ASN A 79 -13.37 3.07 1.78
C ASN A 79 -12.79 1.74 2.31
N LEU A 80 -12.41 1.71 3.59
CA LEU A 80 -11.78 0.53 4.23
C LEU A 80 -12.62 -0.76 4.11
N GLY A 81 -13.94 -0.66 4.28
CA GLY A 81 -14.83 -1.82 4.15
C GLY A 81 -14.78 -2.47 2.77
N GLU A 82 -14.75 -1.66 1.72
CA GLU A 82 -14.63 -2.16 0.34
C GLU A 82 -13.24 -2.76 0.07
N VAL A 83 -12.17 -2.15 0.60
CA VAL A 83 -10.82 -2.71 0.51
C VAL A 83 -10.78 -4.14 1.04
N TYR A 84 -11.37 -4.39 2.21
CA TYR A 84 -11.46 -5.73 2.77
C TYR A 84 -12.37 -6.68 1.98
N ARG A 85 -13.54 -6.20 1.52
CA ARG A 85 -14.45 -6.99 0.68
C ARG A 85 -13.75 -7.50 -0.57
N ILE A 86 -13.08 -6.59 -1.29
CA ILE A 86 -12.37 -6.88 -2.53
C ILE A 86 -11.16 -7.78 -2.27
N TRP A 87 -10.40 -7.54 -1.19
CA TRP A 87 -9.30 -8.41 -0.78
C TRP A 87 -9.77 -9.86 -0.57
N ASN A 88 -10.87 -10.05 0.16
CA ASN A 88 -11.42 -11.39 0.39
C ASN A 88 -11.91 -12.06 -0.89
N SER A 89 -12.53 -11.30 -1.81
CA SER A 89 -12.89 -11.81 -3.15
C SER A 89 -11.66 -12.25 -3.94
N LEU A 90 -10.58 -11.46 -3.96
CA LEU A 90 -9.32 -11.86 -4.59
C LEU A 90 -8.81 -13.17 -4.01
N LYS A 91 -8.76 -13.30 -2.67
CA LYS A 91 -8.27 -14.52 -1.99
C LYS A 91 -9.13 -15.74 -2.30
N HIS A 92 -10.43 -15.55 -2.52
CA HIS A 92 -11.35 -16.64 -2.84
C HIS A 92 -11.15 -17.18 -4.26
N PHE A 93 -10.95 -16.31 -5.24
CA PHE A 93 -10.86 -16.71 -6.65
C PHE A 93 -9.44 -16.98 -7.14
N LEU A 94 -8.42 -16.46 -6.45
CA LEU A 94 -7.04 -16.46 -6.90
C LEU A 94 -6.09 -16.75 -5.74
N GLU A 95 -5.02 -17.50 -6.01
CA GLU A 95 -3.90 -17.61 -5.08
C GLU A 95 -3.28 -16.23 -4.82
N THR A 96 -2.88 -15.96 -3.58
CA THR A 96 -2.28 -14.67 -3.22
C THR A 96 -0.81 -14.62 -3.63
N THR A 97 -0.42 -13.54 -4.29
CA THR A 97 0.97 -13.29 -4.72
C THR A 97 1.60 -12.19 -3.88
N ASN A 98 2.94 -12.12 -3.86
CA ASN A 98 3.66 -11.02 -3.21
C ASN A 98 3.18 -9.64 -3.68
N THR A 99 2.92 -9.46 -4.97
CA THR A 99 2.34 -8.22 -5.51
C THR A 99 0.95 -7.93 -4.94
N SER A 100 0.12 -8.96 -4.73
CA SER A 100 -1.22 -8.79 -4.15
C SER A 100 -1.14 -8.33 -2.69
N TYR A 101 -0.25 -8.93 -1.90
CA TYR A 101 0.01 -8.46 -0.53
C TYR A 101 0.57 -7.04 -0.52
N LEU A 102 1.39 -6.64 -1.50
CA LEU A 102 2.00 -5.31 -1.53
C LEU A 102 0.93 -4.24 -1.71
N VAL A 103 0.02 -4.45 -2.65
CA VAL A 103 -1.11 -3.55 -2.90
C VAL A 103 -2.00 -3.45 -1.66
N MET A 104 -2.25 -4.57 -0.97
CA MET A 104 -3.05 -4.59 0.25
C MET A 104 -2.38 -3.82 1.39
N LEU A 105 -1.09 -4.08 1.66
CA LEU A 105 -0.32 -3.40 2.71
C LEU A 105 -0.24 -1.89 2.46
N GLN A 106 0.04 -1.48 1.21
CA GLN A 106 0.04 -0.07 0.81
C GLN A 106 -1.33 0.59 1.05
N SER A 107 -2.41 -0.15 0.77
CA SER A 107 -3.77 0.34 0.94
C SER A 107 -4.16 0.50 2.39
N LEU A 108 -3.78 -0.45 3.26
CA LEU A 108 -4.00 -0.40 4.70
C LEU A 108 -3.17 0.69 5.37
N SER A 109 -1.91 0.83 4.95
CA SER A 109 -1.02 1.92 5.35
C SER A 109 -1.67 3.29 5.08
N LYS A 110 -2.18 3.49 3.86
CA LYS A 110 -2.83 4.74 3.47
C LYS A 110 -4.10 5.04 4.27
N LEU A 111 -4.82 4.00 4.67
CA LEU A 111 -6.03 4.09 5.49
C LEU A 111 -5.72 4.19 7.00
N ASN A 112 -4.43 4.16 7.37
CA ASN A 112 -3.97 4.15 8.75
C ASN A 112 -4.55 2.97 9.58
N ASP A 113 -4.85 1.85 8.93
CA ASP A 113 -5.31 0.61 9.57
C ASP A 113 -4.10 -0.26 9.96
N ILE A 114 -3.49 0.09 11.08
CA ILE A 114 -2.26 -0.52 11.56
C ILE A 114 -2.47 -1.98 11.98
N ASP A 115 -3.61 -2.29 12.60
CA ASP A 115 -3.94 -3.65 13.03
C ASP A 115 -4.17 -4.56 11.82
N GLY A 116 -4.88 -4.06 10.81
CA GLY A 116 -5.03 -4.73 9.54
C GLY A 116 -3.70 -5.00 8.85
N LEU A 117 -2.83 -3.99 8.82
CA LEU A 117 -1.51 -4.05 8.20
C LEU A 117 -0.62 -5.12 8.86
N LYS A 118 -0.60 -5.19 10.20
CA LYS A 118 0.12 -6.25 10.95
C LYS A 118 -0.40 -7.64 10.62
N LYS A 119 -1.73 -7.84 10.69
CA LYS A 119 -2.35 -9.14 10.39
C LYS A 119 -2.05 -9.60 8.96
N CYS A 120 -2.10 -8.67 8.00
CA CYS A 120 -1.80 -8.95 6.60
C CYS A 120 -0.33 -9.36 6.39
N TYR A 121 0.60 -8.71 7.11
CA TYR A 121 2.02 -9.05 7.07
C TYR A 121 2.30 -10.45 7.65
N GLU A 122 1.71 -10.79 8.80
CA GLU A 122 1.87 -12.13 9.40
C GLU A 122 1.24 -13.23 8.54
N GLU A 123 0.09 -12.95 7.91
CA GLU A 123 -0.52 -13.86 6.93
C GLU A 123 0.43 -14.10 5.75
N TRP A 124 1.05 -13.04 5.23
CA TRP A 124 2.04 -13.16 4.16
C TRP A 124 3.27 -13.97 4.59
N LYS A 125 3.87 -13.63 5.74
CA LYS A 125 5.08 -14.28 6.27
C LYS A 125 4.89 -15.79 6.48
N SER A 126 3.71 -16.19 6.91
CA SER A 126 3.37 -17.61 7.13
C SER A 126 3.16 -18.40 5.83
N ASN A 127 2.84 -17.71 4.74
CA ASN A 127 2.46 -18.32 3.46
C ASN A 127 3.50 -18.09 2.34
N CYS A 128 4.52 -17.26 2.54
CA CYS A 128 5.44 -16.90 1.48
C CYS A 128 6.42 -18.05 1.16
N SER A 129 6.48 -18.46 -0.10
CA SER A 129 7.52 -19.34 -0.62
C SER A 129 8.80 -18.59 -1.01
N THR A 130 8.67 -17.29 -1.27
CA THR A 130 9.77 -16.38 -1.64
C THR A 130 9.58 -15.05 -0.92
N TYR A 131 10.60 -14.65 -0.15
CA TYR A 131 10.57 -13.41 0.63
C TYR A 131 10.68 -12.19 -0.30
N ASP A 132 9.77 -11.22 -0.17
CA ASP A 132 9.74 -9.98 -0.94
C ASP A 132 9.89 -8.80 0.01
N MET A 133 11.08 -8.21 -0.03
CA MET A 133 11.52 -7.14 0.85
C MET A 133 10.67 -5.88 0.76
N ARG A 134 9.96 -5.64 -0.35
CA ARG A 134 9.08 -4.46 -0.50
C ARG A 134 7.91 -4.50 0.48
N LEU A 135 7.44 -5.70 0.83
CA LEU A 135 6.34 -5.92 1.78
C LEU A 135 6.78 -5.53 3.19
N ALA A 136 7.96 -6.01 3.61
CA ALA A 136 8.56 -5.64 4.88
C ALA A 136 8.80 -4.12 4.96
N ASN A 137 9.35 -3.51 3.91
CA ASN A 137 9.59 -2.07 3.87
C ASN A 137 8.31 -1.23 3.97
N ASN A 138 7.23 -1.67 3.33
CA ASN A 138 5.97 -0.94 3.37
C ASN A 138 5.36 -0.94 4.78
N VAL A 139 5.38 -2.09 5.44
CA VAL A 139 4.96 -2.23 6.85
C VAL A 139 5.80 -1.37 7.75
N ILE A 140 7.09 -1.26 7.48
CA ILE A 140 7.98 -0.52 8.36
C ILE A 140 7.85 0.98 8.14
N VAL A 141 7.98 1.50 6.92
CA VAL A 141 7.86 2.95 6.66
C VAL A 141 6.53 3.51 7.17
N HIS A 142 5.45 2.75 7.03
CA HIS A 142 4.11 3.25 7.37
C HIS A 142 3.58 2.76 8.72
N GLY A 143 4.09 1.65 9.24
CA GLY A 143 3.93 1.24 10.64
C GLY A 143 4.84 2.00 11.59
N SER A 144 5.84 2.73 11.07
CA SER A 144 6.74 3.65 11.79
C SER A 144 6.06 4.95 12.18
N LYS A 145 4.86 4.84 12.76
CA LYS A 145 4.49 5.72 13.86
C LYS A 145 4.77 5.10 15.24
N CYS A 146 5.08 3.79 15.36
CA CYS A 146 5.77 3.22 16.55
C CYS A 146 6.16 1.73 16.45
N LEU A 147 5.50 0.90 15.62
CA LEU A 147 5.32 -0.51 16.02
C LEU A 147 6.37 -1.52 15.55
N SER A 148 7.14 -1.28 14.48
CA SER A 148 8.14 -2.26 14.01
C SER A 148 9.50 -2.12 14.71
N LEU A 149 9.86 -0.90 15.09
CA LEU A 149 11.08 -0.65 15.85
C LEU A 149 10.91 -1.06 17.31
N GLU A 150 9.73 -0.82 17.90
CA GLU A 150 9.37 -1.37 19.21
C GLU A 150 9.35 -2.90 19.21
N TYR A 151 8.87 -3.56 18.15
CA TYR A 151 8.92 -5.03 18.04
C TYR A 151 10.34 -5.58 18.23
N PHE A 152 11.36 -5.02 17.56
CA PHE A 152 12.73 -5.49 17.76
C PHE A 152 13.23 -5.24 19.18
N VAL A 153 12.81 -4.13 19.80
CA VAL A 153 13.12 -3.81 21.20
C VAL A 153 12.45 -4.80 22.16
N GLU A 154 11.17 -5.12 21.94
CA GLU A 154 10.38 -6.07 22.72
C GLU A 154 10.93 -7.50 22.61
N GLU A 155 11.18 -7.95 21.38
CA GLU A 155 11.72 -9.29 21.08
C GLU A 155 13.23 -9.40 21.30
N ARG A 156 13.91 -8.28 21.56
CA ARG A 156 15.37 -8.19 21.76
C ARG A 156 16.17 -8.77 20.57
N ASP A 157 15.59 -8.74 19.38
CA ASP A 157 16.17 -9.30 18.16
C ASP A 157 17.12 -8.31 17.47
N VAL A 158 18.34 -8.30 17.98
CA VAL A 158 19.45 -7.49 17.42
C VAL A 158 19.81 -7.92 15.99
N GLY A 159 19.68 -9.20 15.65
CA GLY A 159 20.07 -9.70 14.33
C GLY A 159 19.14 -9.19 13.24
N GLY A 160 17.82 -9.32 13.47
CA GLY A 160 16.80 -8.75 12.60
C GLY A 160 16.90 -7.23 12.50
N ALA A 161 17.19 -6.55 13.62
CA ALA A 161 17.34 -5.10 13.64
C ALA A 161 18.58 -4.60 12.88
N GLU A 162 19.71 -5.33 12.93
CA GLU A 162 20.94 -5.00 12.18
C GLU A 162 20.83 -5.26 10.67
N GLU A 163 20.20 -6.37 10.28
CA GLU A 163 19.88 -6.64 8.87
C GLU A 163 18.95 -5.56 8.32
N PHE A 164 17.97 -5.17 9.14
CA PHE A 164 17.04 -4.10 8.83
C PHE A 164 17.72 -2.72 8.73
N TYR A 165 18.67 -2.42 9.62
CA TYR A 165 19.49 -1.21 9.58
C TYR A 165 20.34 -1.11 8.29
N LYS A 166 21.03 -2.20 7.92
CA LYS A 166 21.85 -2.24 6.69
C LYS A 166 21.02 -1.95 5.44
N PHE A 167 19.76 -2.33 5.46
CA PHE A 167 18.83 -2.06 4.37
C PHE A 167 18.34 -0.60 4.34
N LEU A 168 18.00 -0.01 5.50
CA LEU A 168 17.58 1.40 5.59
C LEU A 168 18.68 2.40 5.23
N LYS A 169 19.95 2.02 5.42
CA LYS A 169 21.14 2.80 5.04
C LYS A 169 21.14 3.26 3.58
N LEU A 170 20.43 2.56 2.69
CA LEU A 170 20.40 2.87 1.26
C LEU A 170 19.31 3.86 0.84
N ASN A 171 18.32 4.17 1.70
CA ASN A 171 17.15 4.93 1.25
C ASN A 171 16.62 6.01 2.20
N CYS A 172 16.66 5.84 3.54
CA CYS A 172 15.93 6.72 4.46
C CYS A 172 16.50 6.73 5.90
N LEU A 173 17.79 7.02 6.10
CA LEU A 173 18.33 7.16 7.47
C LEU A 173 17.81 8.44 8.14
N ASN A 174 17.30 8.29 9.36
CA ASN A 174 16.93 9.40 10.24
C ASN A 174 17.25 9.04 11.71
N SER A 175 17.15 10.02 12.60
CA SER A 175 17.49 9.85 14.03
C SER A 175 16.63 8.78 14.73
N ASP A 176 15.38 8.57 14.31
CA ASP A 176 14.46 7.62 14.93
C ASP A 176 14.89 6.15 14.70
N VAL A 177 15.45 5.86 13.52
CA VAL A 177 15.99 4.54 13.17
C VAL A 177 17.19 4.18 14.05
N TYR A 178 18.13 5.12 14.22
CA TYR A 178 19.31 4.93 15.09
C TYR A 178 18.92 4.80 16.56
N SER A 179 18.04 5.69 17.05
CA SER A 179 17.55 5.65 18.43
C SER A 179 16.91 4.31 18.75
N SER A 180 16.17 3.74 17.81
CA SER A 180 15.50 2.46 17.99
C SER A 180 16.43 1.26 17.97
N LEU A 181 17.39 1.20 17.03
CA LEU A 181 18.36 0.11 17.01
C LEU A 181 19.24 0.13 18.28
N LEU A 182 19.60 1.31 18.79
CA LEU A 182 20.26 1.44 20.10
C LEU A 182 19.40 0.89 21.25
N ARG A 183 18.10 1.22 21.28
CA ARG A 183 17.16 0.65 22.28
C ARG A 183 17.09 -0.87 22.19
N THR A 184 17.12 -1.44 20.99
CA THR A 184 17.11 -2.90 20.78
C THR A 184 18.35 -3.55 21.37
N TYR A 185 19.53 -2.98 21.12
CA TYR A 185 20.79 -3.45 21.70
C TYR A 185 20.77 -3.40 23.23
N VAL A 186 20.30 -2.29 23.80
CA VAL A 186 20.14 -2.12 25.24
C VAL A 186 19.17 -3.15 25.80
N ALA A 187 18.01 -3.35 25.18
CA ALA A 187 17.03 -4.36 25.59
C ALA A 187 17.60 -5.79 25.52
N ALA A 188 18.44 -6.07 24.53
CA ALA A 188 19.15 -7.35 24.38
C ALA A 188 20.38 -7.48 25.29
N ASN A 189 20.71 -6.46 26.08
CA ASN A 189 21.90 -6.42 26.93
C ASN A 189 23.23 -6.63 26.15
N LYS A 190 23.26 -6.17 24.89
CA LYS A 190 24.42 -6.24 24.00
C LYS A 190 25.08 -4.87 23.83
N THR A 191 26.39 -4.83 23.67
CA THR A 191 27.13 -3.59 23.40
C THR A 191 26.91 -3.13 21.96
N ALA A 192 26.67 -1.82 21.78
CA ALA A 192 26.39 -1.19 20.50
C ALA A 192 27.57 -0.34 20.02
N ASP A 193 28.79 -0.69 20.41
CA ASP A 193 30.00 0.13 20.16
C ASP A 193 30.23 0.37 18.66
N ASP A 194 30.02 -0.66 17.85
CA ASP A 194 30.06 -0.58 16.38
C ASP A 194 28.99 0.35 15.80
N MET A 195 27.88 0.54 16.52
CA MET A 195 26.78 1.39 16.08
C MET A 195 27.00 2.86 16.42
N ILE A 196 27.58 3.14 17.59
CA ILE A 196 28.00 4.51 17.98
C ILE A 196 29.06 5.04 17.01
N LEU A 197 29.96 4.16 16.55
CA LEU A 197 30.93 4.49 15.50
C LEU A 197 30.23 4.80 14.16
N ARG A 198 29.27 3.97 13.74
CA ARG A 198 28.49 4.19 12.51
C ARG A 198 27.66 5.47 12.52
N ILE A 199 27.06 5.85 13.66
CA ILE A 199 26.36 7.14 13.81
C ILE A 199 27.31 8.30 13.53
N LYS A 200 28.52 8.26 14.11
CA LYS A 200 29.53 9.32 13.89
C LYS A 200 30.05 9.37 12.46
N GLU A 201 30.10 8.23 11.77
CA GLU A 201 30.49 8.15 10.36
C GLU A 201 29.39 8.64 9.41
N ASP A 202 28.13 8.32 9.71
CA ASP A 202 26.96 8.70 8.91
C ASP A 202 26.50 10.16 9.20
N GLU A 203 26.92 10.78 10.33
CA GLU A 203 26.70 12.21 10.69
C GLU A 203 27.71 13.20 10.05
N LEU A 204 28.63 12.74 9.19
CA LEU A 204 29.47 13.60 8.34
C LEU A 204 29.04 13.52 6.88
N LYS A 205 27.83 14.02 6.56
CA LYS A 205 27.47 14.65 5.27
C LYS A 205 26.09 15.29 5.29
#